data_AF-A0A7S3ADT5-F1
#
_entry.id   AF-A0A7S3ADT5-F1
#
_cell.length_a   1.000
_cell.length_b   1.000
_cell.length_c   1.000
_cell.angle_alpha   90.00
_cell.angle_beta   90.00
_cell.angle_gamma   90.00
#
_symmetry.space_group_name_H-M   'P 1'
#
loop_
_entity.id
_entity.type
_entity.pdbx_description
1 polymer ?
#
loop_
_entity_poly.entity_id
_entity_poly.type
_entity_poly.pdbx_seq_one_letter_code
_entity_poly.pdbx_strand_id
1 'polypeptide(L)'
;REWQPTDERSVERLAEALKRLQAGVNGYDVSVFVKPGGLCPFCNMTLALLRRELSAREFSLHEADLLHDEREALKVMVKDQLGERVLTYPVIYIRGARLAGGYEELKALNDSPDGLTRALAAGRTIFEPPSKAALLDALPSKSERPKLLYQAGNKPWLTFQTLLFGNVLRLVALFQVVLLILALALYDSSPKAGAVIMFFVGLDALLFVLSGPSPIEPLGALATFLVWRRRGAVASAIPYKVTFCLYAVGCIANLPCGLSSDDEGSGESSSSCISPNGKGLATTLMINSLILGIFRF
;
A
#
# COMPACT_ATOMS: atom_id res chain seq x y z
N ARG A 1 1.12 -5.72 -5.00
CA ARG A 1 1.34 -6.09 -3.58
C ARG A 1 2.55 -5.32 -3.12
N GLU A 2 2.48 -4.57 -2.02
CA GLU A 2 3.69 -4.00 -1.42
C GLU A 2 4.36 -5.17 -0.69
N TRP A 3 5.40 -5.72 -1.30
CA TRP A 3 6.11 -6.86 -0.77
C TRP A 3 6.95 -6.39 0.42
N GLN A 4 6.74 -7.02 1.57
CA GLN A 4 7.56 -6.79 2.75
C GLN A 4 8.28 -8.08 3.10
N PRO A 5 9.61 -8.10 3.03
CA PRO A 5 10.37 -9.24 3.51
C PRO A 5 10.19 -9.34 5.01
N THR A 6 9.41 -10.33 5.44
CA THR A 6 9.10 -10.54 6.86
C THR A 6 9.53 -11.92 7.34
N ASP A 7 9.98 -12.78 6.41
CA ASP A 7 10.39 -14.16 6.66
C ASP A 7 11.69 -14.51 5.92
N GLU A 8 12.30 -15.63 6.32
CA GLU A 8 13.54 -16.14 5.74
C GLU A 8 13.39 -16.46 4.24
N ARG A 9 12.21 -16.92 3.82
CA ARG A 9 11.90 -17.18 2.40
C ARG A 9 11.99 -15.91 1.56
N SER A 10 11.54 -14.78 2.10
CA SER A 10 11.63 -13.49 1.44
C SER A 10 13.09 -13.05 1.29
N VAL A 11 13.92 -13.31 2.30
CA VAL A 11 15.37 -13.03 2.24
C VAL A 11 16.05 -13.88 1.18
N GLU A 12 15.71 -15.16 1.09
CA GLU A 12 16.23 -16.05 0.04
C GLU A 12 15.87 -15.57 -1.36
N ARG A 13 14.61 -15.15 -1.56
CA ARG A 13 14.16 -14.55 -2.83
C ARG A 13 14.93 -13.27 -3.18
N LEU A 14 15.20 -12.39 -2.21
CA LEU A 14 16.02 -11.20 -2.46
C LEU A 14 17.46 -11.56 -2.80
N ALA A 15 18.05 -12.51 -2.07
CA ALA A 15 19.40 -12.95 -2.33
C ALA A 15 19.53 -13.54 -3.75
N GLU A 16 18.54 -14.31 -4.18
CA GLU A 16 18.48 -14.84 -5.54
C GLU A 16 18.28 -13.74 -6.60
N ALA A 17 17.38 -12.78 -6.33
CA ALA A 17 17.16 -11.61 -7.20
C ALA A 17 18.44 -10.77 -7.35
N LEU A 18 19.17 -10.56 -6.25
CA LEU A 18 20.46 -9.87 -6.26
C LEU A 18 21.54 -10.63 -7.03
N LYS A 19 21.55 -11.96 -6.98
CA LYS A 19 22.45 -12.77 -7.81
C LYS A 19 22.16 -12.61 -9.30
N ARG A 20 20.88 -12.56 -9.69
CA ARG A 20 20.50 -12.31 -11.09
C ARG A 20 20.93 -10.91 -11.54
N LEU A 21 20.68 -9.90 -10.71
CA LEU A 21 21.15 -8.53 -10.95
C LEU A 21 22.67 -8.46 -11.05
N GLN A 22 23.39 -9.14 -10.16
CA GLN A 22 24.85 -9.23 -10.17
C GLN A 22 25.36 -9.82 -11.49
N ALA A 23 24.76 -10.91 -11.97
CA ALA A 23 25.14 -11.53 -13.24
C ALA A 23 24.92 -10.57 -14.43
N GLY A 24 23.78 -9.86 -14.45
CA GLY A 24 23.49 -8.84 -15.46
C GLY A 24 24.48 -7.68 -15.42
N VAL A 25 24.71 -7.09 -14.24
CA VAL A 25 25.59 -5.91 -14.10
C VAL A 25 27.06 -6.24 -14.35
N ASN A 26 27.55 -7.38 -13.82
CA ASN A 26 28.96 -7.74 -13.93
C ASN A 26 29.32 -8.37 -15.28
N GLY A 27 28.36 -8.96 -15.99
CA GLY A 27 28.57 -9.63 -17.27
C GLY A 27 28.67 -8.69 -18.48
N TYR A 28 28.22 -7.44 -18.34
CA TYR A 28 28.03 -6.53 -19.48
C TYR A 28 28.63 -5.15 -19.22
N ASP A 29 28.94 -4.40 -20.28
CA ASP A 29 29.48 -3.04 -20.18
C ASP A 29 28.38 -2.04 -19.85
N VAL A 30 27.17 -2.24 -20.36
CA VAL A 30 26.00 -1.46 -20.01
C VAL A 30 24.87 -2.42 -19.64
N SER A 31 24.22 -2.17 -18.51
CA SER A 31 23.01 -2.89 -18.09
C SER A 31 21.87 -1.93 -17.86
N VAL A 32 20.73 -2.22 -18.46
CA VAL A 32 19.51 -1.42 -18.33
C VAL A 32 18.38 -2.31 -17.84
N PHE A 33 17.88 -1.99 -16.66
CA PHE A 33 16.71 -2.64 -16.09
C PHE A 33 15.49 -1.72 -16.24
N VAL A 34 14.50 -2.19 -16.99
CA VAL A 34 13.32 -1.40 -17.36
C VAL A 34 12.08 -1.79 -16.58
N LYS A 35 11.06 -0.94 -16.62
CA LYS A 35 9.76 -1.28 -16.06
C LYS A 35 9.08 -2.32 -16.97
N PRO A 36 8.62 -3.46 -16.43
CA PRO A 36 7.93 -4.48 -17.22
C PRO A 36 6.74 -3.93 -18.00
N GLY A 37 6.55 -4.44 -19.22
CA GLY A 37 5.42 -4.11 -20.09
C GLY A 37 5.63 -2.93 -21.05
N GLY A 38 6.83 -2.34 -21.12
CA GLY A 38 7.21 -1.40 -22.21
C GLY A 38 6.51 -0.03 -22.23
N LEU A 39 5.67 0.27 -21.24
CA LEU A 39 4.90 1.53 -21.17
C LEU A 39 5.67 2.70 -20.54
N CYS A 40 6.99 2.56 -20.34
CA CYS A 40 7.82 3.57 -19.67
C CYS A 40 8.54 4.43 -20.72
N PRO A 41 8.17 5.72 -20.91
CA PRO A 41 8.79 6.57 -21.94
C PRO A 41 10.30 6.73 -21.75
N PHE A 42 10.76 7.01 -20.53
CA PHE A 42 12.19 7.13 -20.22
C PHE A 42 12.98 5.84 -20.46
N CYS A 43 12.35 4.68 -20.26
CA CYS A 43 12.96 3.39 -20.56
C CYS A 43 13.14 3.22 -22.07
N ASN A 44 12.11 3.54 -22.85
CA ASN A 44 12.14 3.45 -24.31
C ASN A 44 13.17 4.42 -24.90
N MET A 45 13.25 5.65 -24.39
CA MET A 45 14.25 6.64 -24.81
C MET A 45 15.67 6.21 -24.47
N THR A 46 15.89 5.62 -23.28
CA THR A 46 17.18 5.08 -22.85
C THR A 46 17.67 3.97 -23.79
N LEU A 47 16.79 3.00 -24.09
CA LEU A 47 17.13 1.90 -24.98
C LEU A 47 17.36 2.37 -26.42
N ALA A 48 16.57 3.33 -26.91
CA ALA A 48 16.79 3.91 -28.23
C ALA A 48 18.15 4.61 -28.34
N LEU A 49 18.54 5.38 -27.32
CA LEU A 49 19.86 6.03 -27.26
C LEU A 49 20.98 4.98 -27.26
N LEU A 50 20.93 4.00 -26.37
CA LEU A 50 21.98 2.99 -26.25
C LEU A 50 22.11 2.09 -27.48
N ARG A 51 20.99 1.67 -28.10
CA ARG A 51 21.02 0.89 -29.35
C ARG A 51 21.61 1.68 -30.52
N ARG A 52 21.38 2.99 -30.56
CA ARG A 52 22.02 3.88 -31.55
C ARG A 52 23.53 3.95 -31.33
N GLU A 53 23.97 4.18 -30.09
CA GLU A 53 25.40 4.22 -29.76
C GLU A 53 26.09 2.86 -29.93
N LEU A 54 25.38 1.75 -29.70
CA LEU A 54 25.88 0.39 -29.96
C LEU A 54 26.24 0.17 -31.44
N SER A 55 25.56 0.86 -32.35
CA SER A 55 25.89 0.80 -33.78
C SER A 55 27.15 1.60 -34.12
N ALA A 56 27.53 2.56 -33.28
CA ALA A 56 28.69 3.43 -33.46
C ALA A 56 29.91 3.00 -32.62
N ARG A 57 29.70 2.18 -31.58
CA ARG A 57 30.70 1.85 -30.56
C ARG A 57 30.54 0.38 -30.16
N GLU A 58 31.66 -0.29 -29.94
CA GLU A 58 31.67 -1.67 -29.49
C GLU A 58 31.56 -1.74 -27.95
N PHE A 59 30.40 -2.16 -27.44
CA PHE A 59 30.20 -2.49 -26.04
C PHE A 59 29.09 -3.54 -25.89
N SER A 60 29.09 -4.28 -24.80
CA SER A 60 28.03 -5.25 -24.50
C SER A 60 26.86 -4.60 -23.75
N LEU A 61 25.63 -4.81 -24.24
CA LEU A 61 24.40 -4.27 -23.65
C LEU A 61 23.52 -5.40 -23.09
N HIS A 62 23.18 -5.33 -21.81
CA HIS A 62 22.14 -6.14 -21.18
C HIS A 62 20.86 -5.34 -21.01
N GLU A 63 19.77 -5.85 -21.55
CA GLU A 63 18.42 -5.31 -21.40
C GLU A 63 17.55 -6.35 -20.72
N ALA A 64 16.93 -5.97 -19.60
CA ALA A 64 16.04 -6.87 -18.87
C ALA A 64 14.89 -6.11 -18.21
N ASP A 65 13.74 -6.77 -18.11
CA ASP A 65 12.64 -6.33 -17.26
C ASP A 65 13.06 -6.46 -15.79
N LEU A 66 12.94 -5.39 -15.01
CA LEU A 66 13.19 -5.44 -13.58
C LEU A 66 11.98 -6.06 -12.88
N LEU A 67 12.11 -7.34 -12.53
CA LEU A 67 11.05 -8.06 -11.83
C LEU A 67 10.80 -7.47 -10.44
N HIS A 68 9.66 -7.81 -9.86
CA HIS A 68 9.25 -7.24 -8.59
C HIS A 68 10.28 -7.47 -7.47
N ASP A 69 10.77 -8.70 -7.33
CA ASP A 69 11.75 -9.06 -6.28
C ASP A 69 13.10 -8.34 -6.50
N GLU A 70 13.51 -8.15 -7.75
CA GLU A 70 14.74 -7.44 -8.13
C GLU A 70 14.64 -5.95 -7.85
N ARG A 71 13.47 -5.35 -8.09
CA ARG A 71 13.19 -3.97 -7.71
C ARG A 71 13.26 -3.76 -6.20
N GLU A 72 12.66 -4.66 -5.42
CA GLU A 72 12.71 -4.55 -3.96
C GLU A 72 14.12 -4.80 -3.42
N ALA A 73 14.86 -5.77 -3.98
CA ALA A 73 16.28 -5.99 -3.70
C ALA A 73 17.13 -4.74 -3.94
N LEU A 74 16.98 -4.10 -5.11
CA LEU A 74 17.70 -2.87 -5.43
C LEU A 74 17.34 -1.74 -4.48
N LYS A 75 16.07 -1.56 -4.11
CA LYS A 75 15.68 -0.52 -3.15
C LYS A 75 16.38 -0.68 -1.81
N VAL A 76 16.51 -1.91 -1.32
CA VAL A 76 17.23 -2.19 -0.06
C VAL A 76 18.69 -1.78 -0.20
N MET A 77 19.37 -2.23 -1.25
CA MET A 77 20.78 -1.93 -1.49
C MET A 77 21.05 -0.41 -1.67
N VAL A 78 20.20 0.25 -2.45
CA VAL A 78 20.34 1.67 -2.80
C VAL A 78 20.10 2.58 -1.60
N LYS A 79 19.14 2.22 -0.74
CA LYS A 79 18.85 2.97 0.47
C LYS A 79 20.08 3.01 1.40
N ASP A 80 20.80 1.90 1.50
CA ASP A 80 21.99 1.80 2.36
C ASP A 80 23.18 2.55 1.76
N GLN A 81 23.36 2.52 0.44
CA GLN A 81 24.51 3.15 -0.23
C GLN A 81 24.35 4.66 -0.45
N LEU A 82 23.15 5.13 -0.78
CA LEU A 82 22.93 6.50 -1.28
C LEU A 82 21.90 7.29 -0.46
N GLY A 83 21.25 6.68 0.54
CA GLY A 83 20.15 7.31 1.28
C GLY A 83 18.89 7.57 0.44
N GLU A 84 18.89 7.14 -0.83
CA GLU A 84 17.76 7.29 -1.74
C GLU A 84 16.62 6.36 -1.35
N ARG A 85 15.42 6.93 -1.14
CA ARG A 85 14.22 6.15 -0.80
C ARG A 85 13.43 5.69 -2.02
N VAL A 86 13.74 6.21 -3.20
CA VAL A 86 12.92 6.02 -4.41
C VAL A 86 13.80 5.50 -5.54
N LEU A 87 13.56 4.24 -5.93
CA LEU A 87 14.12 3.68 -7.15
C LEU A 87 13.21 4.06 -8.33
N THR A 88 13.73 4.88 -9.23
CA THR A 88 13.09 5.29 -10.49
C THR A 88 13.51 4.37 -11.64
N TYR A 89 12.74 4.41 -12.72
CA TYR A 89 13.05 3.69 -13.95
C TYR A 89 13.49 4.67 -15.03
N PRO A 90 14.40 4.25 -15.93
CA PRO A 90 15.15 2.99 -15.92
C PRO A 90 16.29 2.99 -14.89
N VAL A 91 16.73 1.80 -14.46
CA VAL A 91 17.95 1.64 -13.66
C VAL A 91 19.10 1.28 -14.60
N ILE A 92 20.11 2.14 -14.66
CA ILE A 92 21.21 2.03 -15.62
C ILE A 92 22.53 1.83 -14.88
N TYR A 93 23.30 0.86 -15.32
CA TYR A 93 24.69 0.65 -14.92
C TYR A 93 25.61 0.75 -16.13
N ILE A 94 26.70 1.50 -16.00
CA ILE A 94 27.79 1.53 -16.98
C ILE A 94 29.05 1.04 -16.27
N ARG A 95 29.63 -0.06 -16.76
CA ARG A 95 30.78 -0.75 -16.19
C ARG A 95 30.59 -1.03 -14.68
N GLY A 96 29.35 -1.36 -14.31
CA GLY A 96 28.92 -1.62 -12.94
C GLY A 96 28.73 -0.40 -12.04
N ALA A 97 29.01 0.81 -12.50
CA ALA A 97 28.65 2.05 -11.81
C ALA A 97 27.21 2.45 -12.16
N ARG A 98 26.38 2.71 -11.14
CA ARG A 98 24.98 3.12 -11.34
C ARG A 98 24.88 4.60 -11.71
N LEU A 99 24.00 4.92 -12.66
CA LEU A 99 23.53 6.30 -12.90
C LEU A 99 22.32 6.60 -11.99
N ALA A 100 22.43 7.63 -11.16
CA ALA A 100 21.37 8.04 -10.24
C ALA A 100 20.20 8.71 -10.96
N GLY A 101 20.48 9.52 -11.98
CA GLY A 101 19.50 10.28 -12.76
C GLY A 101 18.79 9.48 -13.85
N GLY A 102 19.15 8.20 -14.06
CA GLY A 102 18.56 7.36 -15.10
C GLY A 102 18.80 7.95 -16.49
N TYR A 103 17.71 8.17 -17.25
CA TYR A 103 17.79 8.65 -18.63
C TYR A 103 18.48 10.02 -18.76
N GLU A 104 18.15 10.99 -17.90
CA GLU A 104 18.67 12.37 -18.03
C GLU A 104 20.19 12.42 -17.86
N GLU A 105 20.71 11.63 -16.92
CA GLU A 105 22.15 11.51 -16.69
C GLU A 105 22.84 10.78 -17.85
N LEU A 106 22.24 9.71 -18.38
CA LEU A 106 22.76 9.04 -19.58
C LEU A 106 22.80 9.98 -20.78
N LYS A 107 21.73 10.78 -20.98
CA LYS A 107 21.65 11.76 -22.05
C LYS A 107 22.75 12.82 -21.88
N ALA A 108 22.94 13.36 -20.67
CA ALA A 108 24.01 14.32 -20.39
C ALA A 108 25.40 13.73 -20.64
N LEU A 109 25.63 12.46 -20.28
CA LEU A 109 26.88 11.75 -20.60
C LEU A 109 27.09 11.58 -22.10
N ASN A 110 26.03 11.32 -22.86
CA ASN A 110 26.10 11.19 -24.31
C ASN A 110 26.29 12.53 -25.03
N ASP A 111 25.68 13.59 -24.52
CA ASP A 111 25.76 14.94 -25.09
C ASP A 111 27.10 15.62 -24.75
N SER A 112 27.79 15.16 -23.69
CA SER A 112 29.14 15.63 -23.34
C SER A 112 30.19 15.06 -24.30
N PRO A 113 31.16 15.88 -24.76
CA PRO A 113 32.31 15.38 -25.52
C PRO A 113 32.99 14.23 -24.78
N ASP A 114 33.02 13.06 -25.41
CA ASP A 114 33.58 11.82 -24.89
C ASP A 114 33.04 11.34 -23.54
N GLY A 115 31.89 11.86 -23.06
CA GLY A 115 31.36 11.50 -21.74
C GLY A 115 31.06 10.01 -21.63
N LEU A 116 30.23 9.50 -22.55
CA LEU A 116 29.90 8.07 -22.63
C LEU A 116 31.14 7.21 -22.95
N THR A 117 32.04 7.70 -23.81
CA THR A 117 33.30 6.99 -24.14
C THR A 117 34.16 6.79 -22.90
N ARG A 118 34.33 7.85 -22.11
CA ARG A 118 35.09 7.80 -20.85
C ARG A 118 34.42 6.90 -19.82
N ALA A 119 33.09 6.93 -19.73
CA ALA A 119 32.36 6.04 -18.84
C ALA A 119 32.54 4.56 -19.21
N LEU A 120 32.56 4.23 -20.50
CA LEU A 120 32.82 2.86 -21.00
C LEU A 120 34.28 2.43 -20.82
N ALA A 121 35.22 3.36 -20.97
CA ALA A 121 36.65 3.12 -20.76
C ALA A 121 37.05 3.06 -19.27
N ALA A 122 36.17 3.48 -18.36
CA ALA A 122 36.43 3.45 -16.94
C ALA A 122 36.63 2.00 -16.42
N GLY A 123 37.37 1.90 -15.31
CA GLY A 123 37.52 0.65 -14.57
C GLY A 123 36.14 0.10 -14.18
N ARG A 124 35.99 -1.23 -14.26
CA ARG A 124 34.74 -1.89 -13.89
C ARG A 124 34.58 -1.87 -12.37
N THR A 125 33.47 -1.31 -11.89
CA THR A 125 33.03 -1.43 -10.51
C THR A 125 32.28 -2.74 -10.35
N ILE A 126 32.73 -3.61 -9.45
CA ILE A 126 32.06 -4.90 -9.22
C ILE A 126 30.76 -4.64 -8.46
N PHE A 127 29.65 -5.15 -8.99
CA PHE A 127 28.40 -5.23 -8.25
C PHE A 127 28.53 -6.34 -7.21
N GLU A 128 28.65 -5.96 -5.94
CA GLU A 128 28.67 -6.87 -4.81
C GLU A 128 27.32 -6.81 -4.08
N PRO A 129 26.54 -7.89 -4.09
CA PRO A 129 25.28 -7.90 -3.37
C PRO A 129 25.54 -7.86 -1.85
N PRO A 130 24.69 -7.16 -1.07
CA PRO A 130 24.81 -7.14 0.39
C PRO A 130 24.77 -8.56 0.96
N SER A 131 25.51 -8.77 2.06
CA SER A 131 25.50 -10.05 2.77
C SER A 131 24.08 -10.40 3.24
N LYS A 132 23.79 -11.69 3.46
CA LYS A 132 22.49 -12.12 4.00
C LYS A 132 22.17 -11.43 5.34
N ALA A 133 23.19 -11.17 6.16
CA ALA A 133 23.06 -10.44 7.42
C ALA A 133 22.67 -8.97 7.18
N ALA A 134 23.38 -8.28 6.27
CA ALA A 134 23.04 -6.89 5.91
C ALA A 134 21.63 -6.79 5.31
N LEU A 135 21.22 -7.76 4.48
CA LEU A 135 19.85 -7.84 3.99
C LEU A 135 18.85 -7.95 5.14
N LEU A 136 19.08 -8.86 6.09
CA LEU A 136 18.23 -9.05 7.28
C LEU A 136 18.13 -7.78 8.12
N ASP A 137 19.23 -7.06 8.31
CA ASP A 137 19.30 -5.82 9.09
C ASP A 137 18.60 -4.65 8.38
N ALA A 138 18.67 -4.60 7.05
CA ALA A 138 18.01 -3.58 6.25
C ALA A 138 16.49 -3.80 6.11
N LEU A 139 16.00 -5.01 6.43
CA LEU A 139 14.57 -5.26 6.50
C LEU A 139 13.97 -4.48 7.68
N PRO A 140 12.76 -3.91 7.54
CA PRO A 140 12.05 -3.36 8.67
C PRO A 140 11.92 -4.45 9.74
N SER A 141 12.55 -4.23 10.91
CA SER A 141 12.64 -5.25 11.93
C SER A 141 11.24 -5.72 12.35
N LYS A 142 11.10 -7.02 12.65
CA LYS A 142 9.86 -7.60 13.22
C LYS A 142 9.38 -6.89 14.50
N SER A 143 10.23 -6.05 15.10
CA SER A 143 9.97 -5.28 16.31
C SER A 143 9.40 -3.89 16.07
N GLU A 144 9.18 -3.44 14.82
CA GLU A 144 8.43 -2.21 14.59
C GLU A 144 6.99 -2.40 15.11
N ARG A 145 6.74 -1.86 16.32
CA ARG A 145 5.40 -1.76 16.90
C ARG A 145 4.46 -1.10 15.89
N PRO A 146 3.16 -1.44 15.91
CA PRO A 146 2.18 -0.74 15.10
C PRO A 146 2.33 0.74 15.33
N LYS A 147 2.70 1.46 14.28
CA LYS A 147 2.75 2.91 14.29
C LYS A 147 1.31 3.37 14.18
N LEU A 148 0.53 3.19 15.25
CA LEU A 148 -0.89 3.54 15.33
C LEU A 148 -1.12 5.04 15.06
N LEU A 149 -0.07 5.85 15.24
CA LEU A 149 -0.02 7.28 14.95
C LEU A 149 0.45 7.59 13.51
N TYR A 150 0.58 6.59 12.64
CA TYR A 150 1.04 6.76 11.26
C TYR A 150 0.15 6.00 10.29
N GLN A 151 -0.23 6.69 9.22
CA GLN A 151 -0.99 6.11 8.11
C GLN A 151 -0.08 5.33 7.15
N ALA A 152 -0.70 4.57 6.24
CA ALA A 152 0.03 3.90 5.18
C ALA A 152 0.91 4.92 4.42
N GLY A 153 2.19 4.57 4.21
CA GLY A 153 3.18 5.48 3.64
C GLY A 153 3.84 6.45 4.65
N ASN A 154 3.79 6.17 5.95
CA ASN A 154 4.47 6.92 7.03
C ASN A 154 4.07 8.40 7.18
N LYS A 155 2.88 8.79 6.72
CA LYS A 155 2.35 10.14 6.97
C LYS A 155 1.71 10.23 8.37
N PRO A 156 1.56 11.44 8.96
CA PRO A 156 0.96 11.61 10.29
C PRO A 156 -0.55 11.28 10.32
N TRP A 157 -1.04 10.70 11.43
CA TRP A 157 -2.43 10.26 11.58
C TRP A 157 -3.49 11.36 11.62
N LEU A 158 -3.15 12.59 12.04
CA LEU A 158 -4.06 13.75 12.13
C LEU A 158 -4.41 14.39 10.77
N THR A 159 -4.16 13.69 9.65
CA THR A 159 -4.49 14.21 8.32
C THR A 159 -5.49 13.28 7.64
N PHE A 160 -6.30 13.84 6.75
CA PHE A 160 -7.25 13.07 5.96
C PHE A 160 -6.51 11.99 5.15
N GLN A 161 -6.58 10.75 5.62
CA GLN A 161 -5.84 9.64 5.03
C GLN A 161 -6.43 9.28 3.66
N THR A 162 -5.65 9.47 2.59
CA THR A 162 -6.05 9.09 1.23
C THR A 162 -5.56 7.70 0.84
N LEU A 163 -4.69 7.09 1.65
CA LEU A 163 -4.08 5.79 1.40
C LEU A 163 -4.16 4.92 2.66
N LEU A 164 -4.48 3.63 2.47
CA LEU A 164 -4.57 2.67 3.57
C LEU A 164 -4.16 1.27 3.12
N PHE A 165 -3.76 0.41 4.07
CA PHE A 165 -3.48 -1.00 3.79
C PHE A 165 -4.79 -1.76 3.64
N GLY A 166 -5.00 -2.41 2.49
CA GLY A 166 -6.26 -3.12 2.20
C GLY A 166 -6.63 -4.18 3.25
N ASN A 167 -5.64 -4.83 3.88
CA ASN A 167 -5.89 -5.81 4.95
C ASN A 167 -6.48 -5.19 6.22
N VAL A 168 -6.11 -3.94 6.56
CA VAL A 168 -6.68 -3.23 7.72
C VAL A 168 -8.16 -3.00 7.48
N LEU A 169 -8.49 -2.49 6.30
CA LEU A 169 -9.86 -2.22 5.90
C LEU A 169 -10.72 -3.48 5.82
N ARG A 170 -10.19 -4.60 5.30
CA ARG A 170 -10.91 -5.89 5.32
C ARG A 170 -11.27 -6.31 6.74
N LEU A 171 -10.35 -6.11 7.68
CA LEU A 171 -10.57 -6.48 9.07
C LEU A 171 -11.52 -5.52 9.80
N VAL A 172 -11.48 -4.21 9.49
CA VAL A 172 -12.51 -3.24 9.93
C VAL A 172 -13.89 -3.65 9.44
N ALA A 173 -14.02 -3.95 8.14
CA ALA A 173 -15.29 -4.41 7.56
C ALA A 173 -15.78 -5.71 8.21
N LEU A 174 -14.88 -6.66 8.50
CA LEU A 174 -15.22 -7.89 9.21
C LEU A 174 -15.75 -7.60 10.63
N PHE A 175 -15.09 -6.72 11.38
CA PHE A 175 -15.58 -6.32 12.71
C PHE A 175 -16.94 -5.67 12.65
N GLN A 176 -17.18 -4.78 11.68
CA GLN A 176 -18.51 -4.20 11.48
C GLN A 176 -19.56 -5.25 11.13
N VAL A 177 -19.25 -6.23 10.27
CA VAL A 177 -20.17 -7.34 9.98
C VAL A 177 -20.53 -8.11 11.25
N VAL A 178 -19.55 -8.46 12.08
CA VAL A 178 -19.78 -9.18 13.34
C VAL A 178 -20.69 -8.36 14.28
N LEU A 179 -20.43 -7.06 14.41
CA LEU A 179 -21.25 -6.17 15.24
C LEU A 179 -22.66 -6.00 14.69
N LEU A 180 -22.83 -5.89 13.36
CA LEU A 180 -24.14 -5.79 12.72
C LEU A 180 -24.96 -7.07 12.86
N ILE A 181 -24.33 -8.25 12.76
CA ILE A 181 -24.98 -9.54 13.05
C ILE A 181 -25.46 -9.57 14.50
N LEU A 182 -24.62 -9.13 15.44
CA LEU A 182 -24.99 -9.07 16.85
C LEU A 182 -26.14 -8.07 17.09
N ALA A 183 -26.10 -6.90 16.46
CA ALA A 183 -27.17 -5.91 16.55
C ALA A 183 -28.49 -6.45 16.00
N LEU A 184 -28.48 -7.17 14.88
CA LEU A 184 -29.65 -7.83 14.30
C LEU A 184 -30.23 -8.90 15.23
N ALA A 185 -29.38 -9.76 15.80
CA ALA A 185 -29.82 -10.81 16.72
C ALA A 185 -30.43 -10.24 18.01
N LEU A 186 -29.90 -9.11 18.49
CA LEU A 186 -30.41 -8.42 19.67
C LEU A 186 -31.62 -7.53 19.38
N TYR A 187 -31.89 -7.19 18.12
CA TYR A 187 -32.98 -6.27 17.79
C TYR A 187 -34.36 -6.78 18.22
N ASP A 188 -34.57 -8.11 18.21
CA ASP A 188 -35.83 -8.74 18.59
C ASP A 188 -35.97 -8.99 20.09
N SER A 189 -34.85 -9.15 20.81
CA SER A 189 -34.84 -9.46 22.23
C SER A 189 -34.58 -8.24 23.13
N SER A 190 -33.82 -7.27 22.64
CA SER A 190 -33.48 -6.01 23.31
C SER A 190 -33.19 -4.91 22.27
N PRO A 191 -34.23 -4.22 21.77
CA PRO A 191 -34.09 -3.17 20.75
C PRO A 191 -33.08 -2.09 21.14
N LYS A 192 -33.05 -1.70 22.42
CA LYS A 192 -32.08 -0.75 22.97
C LYS A 192 -30.63 -1.22 22.82
N ALA A 193 -30.35 -2.49 23.12
CA ALA A 193 -29.01 -3.05 22.96
C ALA A 193 -28.58 -3.05 21.48
N GLY A 194 -29.49 -3.42 20.58
CA GLY A 194 -29.27 -3.32 19.14
C GLY A 194 -28.98 -1.88 18.67
N ALA A 195 -29.75 -0.91 19.16
CA ALA A 195 -29.56 0.51 18.87
C ALA A 195 -28.21 1.04 19.38
N VAL A 196 -27.76 0.63 20.57
CA VAL A 196 -26.43 1.00 21.10
C VAL A 196 -25.30 0.46 20.24
N ILE A 197 -25.40 -0.78 19.75
CA ILE A 197 -24.40 -1.35 18.85
C ILE A 197 -24.40 -0.61 17.50
N MET A 198 -25.57 -0.31 16.94
CA MET A 198 -25.69 0.49 15.72
C MET A 198 -25.09 1.89 15.88
N PHE A 199 -25.29 2.52 17.05
CA PHE A 199 -24.67 3.79 17.39
C PHE A 199 -23.15 3.69 17.37
N PHE A 200 -22.61 2.68 18.05
CA PHE A 200 -21.17 2.45 18.10
C PHE A 200 -20.57 2.25 16.71
N VAL A 201 -21.19 1.40 15.88
CA VAL A 201 -20.76 1.18 14.49
C VAL A 201 -20.82 2.47 13.67
N GLY A 202 -21.88 3.27 13.84
CA GLY A 202 -22.03 4.56 13.15
C GLY A 202 -20.96 5.58 13.55
N LEU A 203 -20.66 5.67 14.84
CA LEU A 203 -19.64 6.56 15.39
C LEU A 203 -18.23 6.14 14.94
N ASP A 204 -17.91 4.85 15.01
CA ASP A 204 -16.63 4.30 14.56
C ASP A 204 -16.43 4.53 13.05
N ALA A 205 -17.47 4.30 12.23
CA ALA A 205 -17.46 4.61 10.81
C ALA A 205 -17.23 6.11 10.54
N LEU A 206 -17.85 7.01 11.32
CA LEU A 206 -17.62 8.46 11.20
C LEU A 206 -16.15 8.82 11.51
N LEU A 207 -15.60 8.26 12.58
CA LEU A 207 -14.19 8.49 12.95
C LEU A 207 -13.23 7.99 11.86
N PHE A 208 -13.54 6.84 11.24
CA PHE A 208 -12.81 6.32 10.09
C PHE A 208 -12.90 7.27 8.88
N VAL A 209 -14.05 7.86 8.61
CA VAL A 209 -14.22 8.84 7.52
C VAL A 209 -13.36 10.07 7.73
N LEU A 210 -13.34 10.61 8.95
CA LEU A 210 -12.60 11.83 9.29
C LEU A 210 -11.09 11.59 9.32
N SER A 211 -10.66 10.51 9.99
CA SER A 211 -9.25 10.30 10.35
C SER A 211 -8.58 9.08 9.71
N GLY A 212 -9.36 8.16 9.13
CA GLY A 212 -8.86 6.84 8.71
C GLY A 212 -8.65 5.90 9.91
N PRO A 213 -7.99 4.75 9.70
CA PRO A 213 -7.58 3.87 10.81
C PRO A 213 -6.61 4.62 11.72
N SER A 214 -7.09 5.03 12.89
CA SER A 214 -6.37 5.88 13.83
C SER A 214 -6.66 5.43 15.27
N PRO A 215 -5.88 5.84 16.28
CA PRO A 215 -6.08 5.36 17.66
C PRO A 215 -7.42 5.79 18.26
N ILE A 216 -8.04 6.83 17.70
CA ILE A 216 -9.36 7.31 18.14
C ILE A 216 -10.50 6.47 17.57
N GLU A 217 -10.26 5.68 16.52
CA GLU A 217 -11.23 4.80 15.89
C GLU A 217 -10.96 3.34 16.33
N PRO A 218 -11.74 2.80 17.29
CA PRO A 218 -11.39 1.56 17.98
C PRO A 218 -11.25 0.35 17.05
N LEU A 219 -12.13 0.20 16.05
CA LEU A 219 -12.12 -0.98 15.19
C LEU A 219 -10.91 -0.99 14.26
N GLY A 220 -10.54 0.13 13.67
CA GLY A 220 -9.35 0.22 12.83
C GLY A 220 -8.06 0.34 13.63
N ALA A 221 -8.06 0.84 14.87
CA ALA A 221 -6.93 0.67 15.78
C ALA A 221 -6.67 -0.82 16.06
N LEU A 222 -7.72 -1.58 16.41
CA LEU A 222 -7.65 -3.02 16.63
C LEU A 222 -7.26 -3.77 15.35
N ALA A 223 -7.86 -3.40 14.21
CA ALA A 223 -7.55 -4.02 12.94
C ALA A 223 -6.09 -3.79 12.56
N THR A 224 -5.62 -2.54 12.67
CA THR A 224 -4.23 -2.15 12.43
C THR A 224 -3.29 -2.95 13.31
N PHE A 225 -3.60 -3.09 14.60
CA PHE A 225 -2.80 -3.89 15.52
C PHE A 225 -2.68 -5.35 15.08
N LEU A 226 -3.80 -5.98 14.71
CA LEU A 226 -3.85 -7.41 14.36
C LEU A 226 -3.17 -7.72 13.02
N VAL A 227 -3.30 -6.85 12.02
CA VAL A 227 -2.71 -7.08 10.68
C VAL A 227 -1.43 -6.31 10.44
N TRP A 228 -0.88 -5.62 11.45
CA TRP A 228 0.33 -4.81 11.29
C TRP A 228 1.50 -5.57 10.68
N ARG A 229 1.66 -6.84 11.08
CA ARG A 229 2.74 -7.71 10.56
C ARG A 229 2.49 -8.21 9.14
N ARG A 230 1.26 -8.13 8.65
CA ARG A 230 0.82 -8.60 7.33
C ARG A 230 0.15 -7.46 6.58
N ARG A 231 0.87 -6.35 6.39
CA ARG A 231 0.38 -5.20 5.63
C ARG A 231 -0.02 -5.64 4.22
N GLY A 232 -1.25 -5.28 3.83
CA GLY A 232 -1.77 -5.55 2.50
C GLY A 232 -1.20 -4.57 1.47
N ALA A 233 -1.66 -4.68 0.22
CA ALA A 233 -1.38 -3.63 -0.75
C ALA A 233 -1.97 -2.29 -0.26
N VAL A 234 -1.22 -1.21 -0.44
CA VAL A 234 -1.72 0.14 -0.24
C VAL A 234 -2.73 0.46 -1.33
N ALA A 235 -3.88 0.99 -0.93
CA ALA A 235 -4.95 1.37 -1.84
C ALA A 235 -5.53 2.73 -1.47
N SER A 236 -6.23 3.33 -2.44
CA SER A 236 -6.97 4.57 -2.22
C SER A 236 -8.05 4.37 -1.16
N ALA A 237 -8.04 5.21 -0.13
CA ALA A 237 -9.01 5.24 0.96
C ALA A 237 -10.36 5.84 0.56
N ILE A 238 -10.38 6.66 -0.50
CA ILE A 238 -11.51 7.54 -0.83
C ILE A 238 -12.81 6.75 -1.07
N PRO A 239 -12.85 5.68 -1.88
CA PRO A 239 -14.09 4.93 -2.11
C PRO A 239 -14.67 4.34 -0.81
N TYR A 240 -13.80 4.00 0.13
CA TYR A 240 -14.18 3.41 1.40
C TYR A 240 -14.73 4.47 2.35
N LYS A 241 -14.08 5.63 2.46
CA LYS A 241 -14.60 6.76 3.23
C LYS A 241 -16.00 7.18 2.75
N VAL A 242 -16.25 7.19 1.44
CA VAL A 242 -17.61 7.44 0.92
C VAL A 242 -18.59 6.38 1.44
N THR A 243 -18.22 5.10 1.38
CA THR A 243 -19.08 4.00 1.84
C THR A 243 -19.35 4.08 3.35
N PHE A 244 -18.31 4.28 4.18
CA PHE A 244 -18.47 4.44 5.63
C PHE A 244 -19.21 5.72 6.02
N CYS A 245 -19.15 6.78 5.21
CA CYS A 245 -19.94 7.98 5.43
C CYS A 245 -21.44 7.67 5.32
N LEU A 246 -21.83 6.90 4.30
CA LEU A 246 -23.21 6.42 4.17
C LEU A 246 -23.62 5.54 5.36
N TYR A 247 -22.70 4.72 5.89
CA TYR A 247 -22.96 3.89 7.07
C TYR A 247 -23.18 4.75 8.32
N ALA A 248 -22.30 5.71 8.56
CA ALA A 248 -22.41 6.65 9.67
C ALA A 248 -23.74 7.42 9.63
N VAL A 249 -24.08 7.99 8.47
CA VAL A 249 -25.36 8.70 8.28
C VAL A 249 -26.54 7.76 8.52
N GLY A 250 -26.52 6.56 7.93
CA GLY A 250 -27.59 5.58 8.10
C GLY A 250 -27.81 5.17 9.56
N CYS A 251 -26.73 4.83 10.27
CA CYS A 251 -26.79 4.46 11.68
C CYS A 251 -27.29 5.62 12.55
N ILE A 252 -26.75 6.83 12.36
CA ILE A 252 -27.12 8.03 13.16
C ILE A 252 -28.57 8.42 12.93
N ALA A 253 -29.03 8.40 11.67
CA ALA A 253 -30.41 8.75 11.32
C ALA A 253 -31.45 7.78 11.94
N ASN A 254 -31.05 6.55 12.28
CA ASN A 254 -31.95 5.54 12.88
C ASN A 254 -31.93 5.51 14.42
N LEU A 255 -31.05 6.27 15.08
CA LEU A 255 -30.98 6.33 16.55
C LEU A 255 -32.28 6.80 17.21
N PRO A 256 -32.94 7.87 16.73
CA PRO A 256 -34.12 8.38 17.41
C PRO A 256 -35.24 7.33 17.48
N CYS A 257 -35.42 6.55 16.41
CA CYS A 257 -36.48 5.56 16.34
C CYS A 257 -36.19 4.29 17.20
N GLY A 258 -34.91 4.02 17.51
CA GLY A 258 -34.54 2.89 18.39
C GLY A 258 -34.67 3.21 19.89
N LEU A 259 -34.49 4.47 20.28
CA LEU A 259 -34.48 4.90 21.68
C LEU A 259 -35.88 5.28 22.22
N SER A 260 -36.82 5.64 21.35
CA SER A 260 -38.18 6.06 21.75
C SER A 260 -39.17 4.92 22.02
N SER A 261 -38.70 3.66 22.09
CA SER A 261 -39.57 2.47 22.20
C SER A 261 -40.18 2.23 23.60
N ASP A 262 -40.02 3.18 24.53
CA ASP A 262 -40.43 3.05 25.93
C ASP A 262 -41.62 3.92 26.35
N ASP A 263 -42.09 4.88 25.55
CA ASP A 263 -43.22 5.73 25.93
C ASP A 263 -44.56 5.16 25.43
N GLU A 264 -45.02 4.09 26.09
CA GLU A 264 -46.44 3.72 26.12
C GLU A 264 -47.19 4.71 27.02
N GLY A 265 -47.45 5.92 26.53
CA GLY A 265 -48.03 6.96 27.39
C GLY A 265 -48.50 8.21 26.67
N SER A 266 -49.61 8.09 25.93
CA SER A 266 -50.52 9.18 25.54
C SER A 266 -50.03 10.28 24.58
N GLY A 267 -50.80 10.47 23.51
CA GLY A 267 -50.80 11.72 22.73
C GLY A 267 -50.17 11.57 21.36
N GLU A 268 -51.04 11.57 20.34
CA GLU A 268 -50.70 11.64 18.93
C GLU A 268 -49.65 12.73 18.64
N SER A 269 -48.39 12.32 18.49
CA SER A 269 -47.45 13.06 17.66
C SER A 269 -46.91 12.09 16.64
N SER A 270 -47.44 12.21 15.43
CA SER A 270 -46.98 11.55 14.22
C SER A 270 -45.61 12.10 13.84
N SER A 271 -44.58 11.82 14.64
CA SER A 271 -43.20 11.93 14.17
C SER A 271 -43.03 10.85 13.11
N SER A 272 -43.09 11.25 11.84
CA SER A 272 -42.76 10.43 10.69
C SER A 272 -41.27 10.09 10.74
N CYS A 273 -40.89 9.16 11.62
CA CYS A 273 -39.74 8.30 11.37
C CYS A 273 -40.05 7.64 10.02
N ILE A 274 -39.49 8.19 8.93
CA ILE A 274 -39.38 7.49 7.65
C ILE A 274 -38.44 6.34 7.95
N SER A 275 -38.98 5.27 8.54
CA SER A 275 -38.21 4.16 9.06
C SER A 275 -37.96 3.21 7.89
N PRO A 276 -36.73 3.16 7.33
CA PRO A 276 -36.27 1.84 6.93
C PRO A 276 -36.28 1.02 8.22
N ASN A 277 -37.09 -0.04 8.29
CA ASN A 277 -37.04 -1.02 9.38
C ASN A 277 -35.58 -1.20 9.79
N GLY A 278 -35.20 -0.94 11.06
CA GLY A 278 -33.79 -0.95 11.48
C GLY A 278 -33.04 -2.23 11.06
N LYS A 279 -33.79 -3.34 10.98
CA LYS A 279 -33.36 -4.62 10.38
C LYS A 279 -32.93 -4.52 8.91
N GLY A 280 -33.70 -3.82 8.06
CA GLY A 280 -33.40 -3.59 6.65
C GLY A 280 -32.15 -2.74 6.44
N LEU A 281 -31.95 -1.69 7.26
CA LEU A 281 -30.71 -0.93 7.23
C LEU A 281 -29.53 -1.80 7.65
N ALA A 282 -29.60 -2.46 8.81
CA ALA A 282 -28.50 -3.31 9.30
C ALA A 282 -28.16 -4.43 8.32
N THR A 283 -29.16 -5.04 7.66
CA THR A 283 -28.95 -6.03 6.59
C THR A 283 -28.24 -5.42 5.38
N THR A 284 -28.63 -4.23 4.95
CA THR A 284 -27.99 -3.53 3.82
C THR A 284 -26.54 -3.17 4.11
N LEU A 285 -26.27 -2.65 5.32
CA LEU A 285 -24.92 -2.34 5.79
C LEU A 285 -24.06 -3.61 5.86
N MET A 286 -24.63 -4.72 6.36
CA MET A 286 -23.95 -6.01 6.45
C MET A 286 -23.57 -6.55 5.06
N ILE A 287 -24.51 -6.56 4.10
CA ILE A 287 -24.26 -7.02 2.72
C ILE A 287 -23.16 -6.18 2.08
N ASN A 288 -23.25 -4.86 2.16
CA ASN A 288 -22.23 -3.98 1.60
C ASN A 288 -20.86 -4.21 2.26
N SER A 289 -20.82 -4.42 3.57
CA SER A 289 -19.58 -4.70 4.31
C SER A 289 -18.96 -6.06 3.93
N LEU A 290 -19.79 -7.08 3.70
CA LEU A 290 -19.36 -8.38 3.19
C LEU A 290 -18.77 -8.26 1.78
N ILE A 291 -19.43 -7.51 0.89
CA ILE A 291 -18.92 -7.26 -0.47
C ILE A 291 -17.58 -6.52 -0.42
N LEU A 292 -17.44 -5.52 0.46
CA LEU A 292 -16.17 -4.81 0.68
C LEU A 292 -15.06 -5.75 1.18
N GLY A 293 -15.39 -6.66 2.12
CA GLY A 293 -14.44 -7.61 2.68
C GLY A 293 -13.94 -8.65 1.66
N ILE A 294 -14.81 -9.09 0.75
CA ILE A 294 -14.55 -10.21 -0.17
C ILE A 294 -14.03 -9.73 -1.53
N PHE A 295 -14.66 -8.75 -2.17
CA PHE A 295 -14.50 -8.52 -3.62
C PHE A 295 -13.64 -7.33 -4.02
N ARG A 296 -13.34 -6.39 -3.12
CA ARG A 296 -12.77 -5.09 -3.54
C ARG A 296 -11.25 -4.98 -3.54
N PHE A 297 -10.52 -6.09 -3.41
CA PHE A 297 -9.04 -6.11 -3.37
C PHE A 297 -8.40 -7.41 -3.83
#